data_AF-A0A2E4UQE0-F1
#
_entry.id   AF-A0A2E4UQE0-F1
#
_cell.length_a   1.000
_cell.length_b   1.000
_cell.length_c   1.000
_cell.angle_alpha   90.00
_cell.angle_beta   90.00
_cell.angle_gamma   90.00
#
_symmetry.space_group_name_H-M   'P 1'
#
loop_
_entity.id
_entity.type
_entity.pdbx_description
1 polymer ?
#
loop_
_entity_poly.entity_id
_entity_poly.type
_entity_poly.pdbx_seq_one_letter_code
_entity_poly.pdbx_strand_id
1 'polypeptide(L)'
;MPYRYLRDNEYVTRAAASGARTVEGIRCRMSAMLLHDLAHANDFFSASRVAAMNPALSVLHVVVSGTIRSRLLANESRLQPQMMLGLVRVSFYGATATSVQEAHAPENVVGEFPLDQAGDYYGHGTTCEDYAMLFEETLMFDRFDIYRDVGIANNPIAGAPCADYIVEWCVRDGSPGSRTRGLGHW
;
A
#
# COMPACT_ATOMS: atom_id res chain seq x y z
N MET A 1 10.99 0.54 -2.84
CA MET A 1 10.43 0.06 -1.56
C MET A 1 9.77 -1.29 -1.80
N PRO A 2 10.44 -2.42 -1.48
CA PRO A 2 9.83 -3.73 -1.59
C PRO A 2 8.68 -3.91 -0.58
N TYR A 3 7.74 -4.78 -0.91
CA TYR A 3 6.73 -5.27 0.01
C TYR A 3 6.52 -6.77 -0.17
N ARG A 4 5.97 -7.43 0.84
CA ARG A 4 5.62 -8.85 0.78
C ARG A 4 4.44 -9.18 1.66
N TYR A 5 3.73 -10.24 1.26
CA TYR A 5 2.69 -10.86 2.06
C TYR A 5 3.20 -12.11 2.75
N LEU A 6 2.91 -12.24 4.04
CA LEU A 6 3.41 -13.30 4.90
C LEU A 6 2.32 -13.98 5.70
N ARG A 7 2.49 -15.27 5.94
CA ARG A 7 1.82 -16.05 6.99
C ARG A 7 2.87 -16.93 7.64
N ASP A 8 2.91 -17.01 8.96
CA ASP A 8 3.94 -17.78 9.69
C ASP A 8 5.40 -17.40 9.30
N ASN A 9 5.63 -16.12 8.96
CA ASN A 9 6.87 -15.60 8.39
C ASN A 9 7.30 -16.22 7.03
N GLU A 10 6.39 -16.90 6.33
CA GLU A 10 6.61 -17.39 4.98
C GLU A 10 5.86 -16.58 3.92
N TYR A 11 6.47 -16.43 2.74
CA TYR A 11 5.84 -15.80 1.58
C TYR A 11 4.59 -16.57 1.13
N VAL A 12 3.43 -15.91 1.18
CA VAL A 12 2.17 -16.46 0.64
C VAL A 12 1.92 -16.07 -0.81
N THR A 13 2.69 -15.10 -1.32
CA THR A 13 2.70 -14.73 -2.74
C THR A 13 4.04 -15.10 -3.35
N ARG A 14 4.29 -16.38 -3.59
CA ARG A 14 5.48 -16.81 -4.34
C ARG A 14 5.29 -16.47 -5.81
N ALA A 15 6.33 -15.96 -6.45
CA ALA A 15 6.32 -15.82 -7.91
C ALA A 15 6.08 -17.19 -8.52
N ALA A 16 5.10 -17.30 -9.41
CA ALA A 16 4.91 -18.53 -10.16
C ALA A 16 6.20 -18.80 -10.97
N ALA A 17 6.75 -20.01 -10.85
CA ALA A 17 7.68 -20.50 -11.86
C ALA A 17 7.00 -20.36 -13.24
N SER A 18 7.78 -20.10 -14.29
CA SER A 18 7.25 -19.96 -15.65
C SER A 18 6.25 -21.08 -15.97
N GLY A 19 4.98 -20.75 -16.20
CA GLY A 19 3.91 -21.74 -16.39
C GLY A 19 2.50 -21.22 -16.09
N ALA A 20 1.50 -22.09 -16.24
CA ALA A 20 0.11 -21.77 -15.96
C ALA A 20 -0.09 -21.53 -14.44
N ARG A 21 -0.75 -20.43 -14.10
CA ARG A 21 -1.11 -20.11 -12.71
C ARG A 21 -2.36 -20.87 -12.30
N THR A 22 -2.33 -21.52 -11.14
CA THR A 22 -3.54 -22.12 -10.54
C THR A 22 -4.32 -21.05 -9.78
N VAL A 23 -5.62 -21.29 -9.57
CA VAL A 23 -6.47 -20.41 -8.74
C VAL A 23 -5.88 -20.29 -7.34
N GLU A 24 -5.46 -21.40 -6.74
CA GLU A 24 -4.80 -21.41 -5.43
C GLU A 24 -3.49 -20.60 -5.43
N GLY A 25 -2.71 -20.68 -6.51
CA GLY A 25 -1.44 -19.95 -6.64
C GLY A 25 -1.59 -18.43 -6.75
N ILE A 26 -2.76 -17.92 -7.11
CA ILE A 26 -3.04 -16.48 -7.18
C ILE A 26 -3.96 -16.00 -6.06
N ARG A 27 -4.57 -16.91 -5.29
CA ARG A 27 -5.65 -16.60 -4.34
C ARG A 27 -5.29 -15.44 -3.43
N CYS A 28 -4.16 -15.50 -2.74
CA CYS A 28 -3.75 -14.46 -1.79
C CYS A 28 -3.62 -13.08 -2.45
N ARG A 29 -2.95 -13.01 -3.61
CA ARG A 29 -2.75 -11.74 -4.34
C ARG A 29 -4.06 -11.20 -4.90
N MET A 30 -4.93 -12.07 -5.40
CA MET A 30 -6.26 -11.68 -5.89
C MET A 30 -7.16 -11.25 -4.75
N SER A 31 -7.12 -11.91 -3.59
CA SER A 31 -7.86 -11.50 -2.39
C SER A 31 -7.44 -10.11 -1.92
N ALA A 32 -6.14 -9.83 -1.84
CA ALA A 32 -5.64 -8.50 -1.51
C ALA A 32 -6.19 -7.44 -2.49
N MET A 33 -5.97 -7.64 -3.79
CA MET A 33 -6.45 -6.73 -4.83
C MET A 33 -7.98 -6.51 -4.78
N LEU A 34 -8.76 -7.58 -4.58
CA LEU A 34 -10.21 -7.48 -4.46
C LEU A 34 -10.64 -6.72 -3.20
N LEU A 35 -9.91 -6.86 -2.08
CA LEU A 35 -10.17 -6.10 -0.86
C LEU A 35 -9.80 -4.63 -1.01
N HIS A 36 -8.71 -4.31 -1.71
CA HIS A 36 -8.33 -2.95 -2.07
C HIS A 36 -9.39 -2.27 -2.95
N ASP A 37 -9.80 -2.92 -4.04
CA ASP A 37 -10.85 -2.40 -4.93
C ASP A 37 -12.20 -2.31 -4.21
N LEU A 38 -12.50 -3.24 -3.31
CA LEU A 38 -13.68 -3.18 -2.46
C LEU A 38 -13.63 -2.00 -1.50
N ALA A 39 -12.45 -1.63 -0.99
CA ALA A 39 -12.28 -0.44 -0.16
C ALA A 39 -12.66 0.82 -0.94
N HIS A 40 -12.16 0.98 -2.17
CA HIS A 40 -12.56 2.08 -3.04
C HIS A 40 -14.06 2.09 -3.29
N ALA A 41 -14.65 0.93 -3.60
CA ALA A 41 -16.09 0.83 -3.79
C ALA A 41 -16.87 1.22 -2.53
N ASN A 42 -16.45 0.76 -1.35
CA ASN A 42 -17.11 1.07 -0.08
C ASN A 42 -16.94 2.53 0.35
N ASP A 43 -15.87 3.20 -0.05
CA ASP A 43 -15.62 4.61 0.25
C ASP A 43 -16.72 5.52 -0.35
N PHE A 44 -17.19 5.17 -1.55
CA PHE A 44 -18.24 5.90 -2.26
C PHE A 44 -19.63 5.25 -2.16
N PHE A 45 -19.70 3.92 -2.10
CA PHE A 45 -20.91 3.10 -2.19
C PHE A 45 -21.01 2.07 -1.05
N SER A 46 -20.79 2.49 0.19
CA SER A 46 -21.02 1.61 1.34
C SER A 46 -22.44 1.02 1.33
N ALA A 47 -22.60 -0.20 1.85
CA ALA A 47 -23.90 -0.87 1.91
C ALA A 47 -25.02 -0.01 2.52
N SER A 48 -24.69 0.76 3.59
CA SER A 48 -25.63 1.70 4.21
C SER A 48 -26.07 2.85 3.29
N ARG A 49 -25.17 3.36 2.45
CA ARG A 49 -25.48 4.41 1.46
C ARG A 49 -26.33 3.88 0.32
N VAL A 50 -25.98 2.69 -0.17
CA VAL A 50 -26.75 2.02 -1.23
C VAL A 50 -28.16 1.73 -0.73
N ALA A 51 -28.32 1.24 0.50
CA ALA A 51 -29.63 0.97 1.10
C ALA A 51 -30.46 2.25 1.34
N ALA A 52 -29.81 3.39 1.61
CA ALA A 52 -30.45 4.68 1.80
C ALA A 52 -30.62 5.49 0.49
N MET A 53 -30.27 4.92 -0.67
CA MET A 53 -30.26 5.64 -1.94
C MET A 53 -31.68 6.02 -2.37
N ASN A 54 -31.90 7.30 -2.68
CA ASN A 54 -33.12 7.75 -3.32
C ASN A 54 -33.03 7.50 -4.84
N PRO A 55 -33.87 6.62 -5.42
CA PRO A 55 -33.80 6.29 -6.85
C PRO A 55 -34.16 7.46 -7.77
N ALA A 56 -34.71 8.56 -7.25
CA ALA A 56 -34.95 9.78 -8.01
C ALA A 56 -33.69 10.65 -8.20
N LEU A 57 -32.59 10.32 -7.50
CA LEU A 57 -31.32 11.05 -7.59
C LEU A 57 -30.32 10.29 -8.46
N SER A 58 -29.42 11.03 -9.12
CA SER A 58 -28.34 10.40 -9.89
C SER A 58 -27.34 9.70 -8.97
N VAL A 59 -26.65 8.69 -9.52
CA VAL A 59 -25.55 8.01 -8.82
C VAL A 59 -24.49 9.01 -8.35
N LEU A 60 -24.13 9.98 -9.19
CA LEU A 60 -23.17 11.03 -8.83
C LEU A 60 -23.63 11.83 -7.61
N HIS A 61 -24.91 12.18 -7.53
CA HIS A 61 -25.44 12.91 -6.38
C HIS A 61 -25.21 12.13 -5.07
N VAL A 62 -25.43 10.81 -5.10
CA VAL A 62 -25.27 9.93 -3.92
C VAL A 62 -23.80 9.84 -3.50
N VAL A 63 -22.89 9.81 -4.48
CA VAL A 63 -21.44 9.79 -4.24
C VAL A 63 -20.96 11.07 -3.57
N VAL A 64 -21.33 12.24 -4.10
CA VAL A 64 -20.79 13.53 -3.63
C VAL A 64 -21.45 14.08 -2.36
N SER A 65 -22.65 13.61 -2.01
CA SER A 65 -23.45 14.18 -0.90
C SER A 65 -23.20 13.55 0.48
N GLY A 66 -22.46 12.46 0.57
CA GLY A 66 -22.22 11.79 1.86
C GLY A 66 -20.76 11.82 2.32
N THR A 67 -20.54 11.38 3.56
CA THR A 67 -19.22 11.27 4.20
C THR A 67 -18.30 10.23 3.55
N ILE A 68 -17.27 10.69 2.86
CA ILE A 68 -16.24 9.83 2.24
C ILE A 68 -15.22 9.45 3.33
N ARG A 69 -14.99 8.16 3.53
CA ARG A 69 -14.12 7.61 4.59
C ARG A 69 -12.67 7.96 4.37
N SER A 70 -12.19 7.93 3.13
CA SER A 70 -10.81 8.36 2.81
C SER A 70 -10.56 9.82 3.19
N ARG A 71 -11.57 10.70 3.03
CA ARG A 71 -11.47 12.10 3.47
C ARG A 71 -11.48 12.25 4.98
N LEU A 72 -12.23 11.42 5.70
CA LEU A 72 -12.19 11.40 7.16
C LEU A 72 -10.80 10.97 7.65
N LEU A 73 -10.28 9.86 7.11
CA LEU A 73 -8.94 9.37 7.42
C LEU A 73 -7.90 10.46 7.18
N ALA A 74 -7.91 11.10 6.01
CA ALA A 74 -6.97 12.17 5.68
C ALA A 74 -7.11 13.43 6.57
N ASN A 75 -8.25 13.62 7.24
CA ASN A 75 -8.44 14.71 8.20
C ASN A 75 -7.93 14.36 9.59
N GLU A 76 -8.00 13.08 9.98
CA GLU A 76 -7.52 12.56 11.26
C GLU A 76 -6.00 12.28 11.24
N SER A 77 -5.52 11.74 10.12
CA SER A 77 -4.14 11.41 9.86
C SER A 77 -3.76 11.87 8.47
N ARG A 78 -3.16 13.06 8.41
CA ARG A 78 -2.83 13.72 7.15
C ARG A 78 -1.39 13.37 6.79
N LEU A 79 -1.19 12.64 5.68
CA LEU A 79 0.15 12.32 5.18
C LEU A 79 0.97 13.61 4.96
N GLN A 80 2.18 13.67 5.53
CA GLN A 80 2.93 14.93 5.69
C GLN A 80 4.10 15.11 4.72
N PRO A 81 5.03 14.14 4.53
CA PRO A 81 6.26 14.40 3.81
C PRO A 81 6.00 14.70 2.34
N GLN A 82 6.27 15.94 1.94
CA GLN A 82 6.17 16.36 0.53
C GLN A 82 7.09 15.54 -0.37
N MET A 83 8.20 15.03 0.20
CA MET A 83 9.10 14.11 -0.49
C MET A 83 8.36 12.84 -0.93
N MET A 84 7.67 12.15 -0.02
CA MET A 84 6.96 10.91 -0.34
C MET A 84 5.81 11.16 -1.32
N LEU A 85 5.06 12.25 -1.12
CA LEU A 85 3.99 12.68 -2.03
C LEU A 85 4.52 13.08 -3.43
N GLY A 86 5.76 13.55 -3.53
CA GLY A 86 6.40 13.84 -4.82
C GLY A 86 6.88 12.56 -5.50
N LEU A 87 7.56 11.69 -4.76
CA LEU A 87 8.11 10.43 -5.26
C LEU A 87 7.02 9.49 -5.79
N VAL A 88 5.88 9.40 -5.10
CA VAL A 88 4.76 8.54 -5.51
C VAL A 88 4.18 8.98 -6.87
N ARG A 89 4.19 10.28 -7.18
CA ARG A 89 3.74 10.81 -8.48
C ARG A 89 4.62 10.35 -9.62
N VAL A 90 5.93 10.30 -9.39
CA VAL A 90 6.90 9.76 -10.35
C VAL A 90 6.71 8.26 -10.52
N SER A 91 6.59 7.54 -9.40
CA SER A 91 6.59 6.08 -9.40
C SER A 91 5.31 5.46 -9.98
N PHE A 92 4.16 6.09 -9.79
CA PHE A 92 2.86 5.48 -10.12
C PHE A 92 1.97 6.33 -11.04
N TYR A 93 2.22 7.64 -11.17
CA TYR A 93 1.34 8.54 -11.93
C TYR A 93 2.01 9.17 -13.16
N GLY A 94 3.21 8.72 -13.52
CA GLY A 94 3.91 9.13 -14.74
C GLY A 94 4.46 10.56 -14.72
N ALA A 95 4.62 11.17 -13.54
CA ALA A 95 5.31 12.45 -13.43
C ALA A 95 6.80 12.29 -13.75
N THR A 96 7.40 13.28 -14.41
CA THR A 96 8.85 13.32 -14.63
C THR A 96 9.56 13.64 -13.30
N ALA A 97 10.59 12.87 -12.97
CA ALA A 97 11.41 13.15 -11.80
C ALA A 97 12.17 14.47 -11.96
N THR A 98 12.22 15.26 -10.88
CA THR A 98 13.12 16.40 -10.79
C THR A 98 14.53 15.95 -10.42
N SER A 99 15.54 16.76 -10.69
CA SER A 99 16.93 16.47 -10.28
C SER A 99 17.09 16.26 -8.76
N VAL A 100 16.26 16.93 -7.95
CA VAL A 100 16.21 16.71 -6.49
C VAL A 100 15.69 15.31 -6.17
N GLN A 101 14.63 14.87 -6.86
CA GLN A 101 14.05 13.54 -6.65
C GLN A 101 14.96 12.43 -7.14
N GLU A 102 15.65 12.63 -8.26
CA GLU A 102 16.66 11.69 -8.77
C GLU A 102 17.87 11.55 -7.84
N ALA A 103 18.17 12.60 -7.08
CA ALA A 103 19.26 12.61 -6.11
C ALA A 103 18.88 11.98 -4.75
N HIS A 104 17.62 11.60 -4.53
CA HIS A 104 17.23 10.95 -3.28
C HIS A 104 17.88 9.57 -3.13
N ALA A 105 18.47 9.36 -1.96
CA ALA A 105 19.04 8.09 -1.54
C ALA A 105 18.07 7.37 -0.57
N PRO A 106 18.22 6.04 -0.39
CA PRO A 106 17.42 5.26 0.56
C PRO A 106 17.34 5.88 1.96
N GLU A 107 18.42 6.48 2.45
CA GLU A 107 18.49 7.10 3.77
C GLU A 107 17.56 8.30 3.89
N ASN A 108 17.31 9.03 2.79
CA ASN A 108 16.30 10.10 2.78
C ASN A 108 14.91 9.51 3.03
N VAL A 109 14.57 8.41 2.36
CA VAL A 109 13.28 7.72 2.51
C VAL A 109 13.13 7.14 3.92
N VAL A 110 14.19 6.58 4.50
CA VAL A 110 14.20 6.10 5.90
C VAL A 110 13.99 7.25 6.90
N GLY A 111 14.44 8.46 6.57
CA GLY A 111 14.23 9.66 7.39
C GLY A 111 12.79 10.15 7.41
N GLU A 112 11.99 9.85 6.39
CA GLU A 112 10.65 10.44 6.18
C GLU A 112 9.53 9.41 6.32
N PHE A 113 9.59 8.29 5.59
CA PHE A 113 8.49 7.32 5.52
C PHE A 113 8.09 6.74 6.88
N PRO A 114 9.03 6.34 7.78
CA PRO A 114 8.68 5.81 9.10
C PRO A 114 8.07 6.84 10.07
N LEU A 115 8.12 8.14 9.74
CA LEU A 115 7.51 9.21 10.53
C LEU A 115 6.06 9.50 10.10
N ASP A 116 5.66 9.00 8.92
CA ASP A 116 4.27 9.04 8.45
C ASP A 116 3.47 7.83 8.97
N GLN A 117 2.16 7.87 8.79
CA GLN A 117 1.20 6.84 9.18
C GLN A 117 0.73 5.99 7.99
N ALA A 118 1.17 6.30 6.77
CA ALA A 118 0.91 5.45 5.61
C ALA A 118 1.49 4.05 5.82
N GLY A 119 0.64 3.02 5.65
CA GLY A 119 1.07 1.61 5.72
C GLY A 119 1.94 1.19 4.53
N ASP A 120 1.76 1.82 3.37
CA ASP A 120 2.46 1.52 2.13
C ASP A 120 2.84 2.79 1.36
N TYR A 121 3.90 2.71 0.58
CA TYR A 121 4.34 3.79 -0.30
C TYR A 121 3.25 4.20 -1.30
N TYR A 122 2.51 3.24 -1.85
CA TYR A 122 1.41 3.50 -2.78
C TYR A 122 0.28 4.33 -2.14
N GLY A 123 0.09 4.22 -0.82
CA GLY A 123 -0.90 5.00 -0.06
C GLY A 123 -0.71 6.52 -0.19
N HIS A 124 0.51 7.00 -0.46
CA HIS A 124 0.78 8.42 -0.69
C HIS A 124 0.16 8.96 -2.00
N GLY A 125 -0.33 8.09 -2.88
CA GLY A 125 -0.82 8.47 -4.21
C GLY A 125 -2.09 9.33 -4.16
N THR A 126 -3.07 8.89 -3.38
CA THR A 126 -4.27 9.66 -3.06
C THR A 126 -4.79 9.29 -1.68
N THR A 127 -5.67 10.10 -1.10
CA THR A 127 -6.38 9.74 0.12
C THR A 127 -7.17 8.43 -0.02
N CYS A 128 -7.65 8.14 -1.23
CA CYS A 128 -8.37 6.90 -1.52
C CYS A 128 -7.43 5.69 -1.53
N GLU A 129 -6.19 5.85 -2.01
CA GLU A 129 -5.17 4.79 -1.97
C GLU A 129 -4.73 4.50 -0.53
N ASP A 130 -4.50 5.54 0.27
CA ASP A 130 -4.15 5.38 1.70
C ASP A 130 -5.22 4.57 2.44
N TYR A 131 -6.49 4.96 2.27
CA TYR A 131 -7.62 4.24 2.83
C TYR A 131 -7.72 2.79 2.33
N ALA A 132 -7.51 2.56 1.03
CA ALA A 132 -7.62 1.24 0.44
C ALA A 132 -6.48 0.31 0.86
N MET A 133 -5.26 0.82 0.99
CA MET A 133 -4.12 0.09 1.53
C MET A 133 -4.37 -0.33 2.98
N LEU A 134 -4.82 0.59 3.84
CA LEU A 134 -5.14 0.27 5.23
C LEU A 134 -6.25 -0.79 5.35
N PHE A 135 -7.27 -0.68 4.50
CA PHE A 135 -8.38 -1.64 4.45
C PHE A 135 -7.92 -3.02 3.92
N GLU A 136 -7.10 -3.05 2.87
CA GLU A 136 -6.48 -4.27 2.33
C GLU A 136 -5.69 -4.98 3.43
N GLU A 137 -4.75 -4.30 4.08
CA GLU A 137 -3.89 -4.86 5.14
C GLU A 137 -4.73 -5.39 6.31
N THR A 138 -5.67 -4.59 6.80
CA THR A 138 -6.52 -4.96 7.94
C THR A 138 -7.34 -6.22 7.64
N LEU A 139 -7.95 -6.31 6.45
CA LEU A 139 -8.82 -7.43 6.11
C LEU A 139 -8.05 -8.66 5.65
N MET A 140 -6.84 -8.49 5.10
CA MET A 140 -5.94 -9.61 4.84
C MET A 140 -5.50 -10.28 6.13
N PHE A 141 -5.19 -9.48 7.17
CA PHE A 141 -4.92 -10.00 8.50
C PHE A 141 -6.15 -10.68 9.09
N ASP A 142 -7.29 -9.97 9.19
CA ASP A 142 -8.52 -10.47 9.82
C ASP A 142 -9.07 -11.77 9.19
N ARG A 143 -9.08 -11.88 7.85
CA ARG A 143 -9.70 -13.03 7.17
C ARG A 143 -8.75 -14.17 6.86
N PHE A 144 -7.47 -13.88 6.69
CA PHE A 144 -6.52 -14.86 6.16
C PHE A 144 -5.29 -15.05 7.03
N ASP A 145 -5.16 -14.32 8.14
CA ASP A 145 -3.96 -14.30 8.96
C ASP A 145 -2.72 -14.01 8.10
N ILE A 146 -2.86 -13.03 7.20
CA ILE A 146 -1.81 -12.60 6.27
C ILE A 146 -1.39 -11.19 6.65
N TYR A 147 -0.11 -11.05 6.95
CA TYR A 147 0.58 -9.81 7.25
C TYR A 147 1.18 -9.19 5.98
N ARG A 148 1.33 -7.87 5.94
CA ARG A 148 2.08 -7.16 4.90
C ARG A 148 3.32 -6.51 5.50
N ASP A 149 4.50 -6.89 5.02
CA ASP A 149 5.73 -6.16 5.33
C ASP A 149 6.02 -5.16 4.21
N VAL A 150 6.44 -3.94 4.57
CA VAL A 150 6.99 -2.94 3.65
C VAL A 150 8.41 -2.61 4.08
N GLY A 151 9.31 -2.47 3.11
CA GLY A 151 10.72 -2.20 3.32
C GLY A 151 11.27 -1.06 2.48
N ILE A 152 12.37 -0.48 2.97
CA ILE A 152 13.22 0.44 2.23
C ILE A 152 14.55 -0.28 2.01
N ALA A 153 14.96 -0.38 0.75
CA ALA A 153 16.16 -1.09 0.34
C ALA A 153 17.09 -0.13 -0.38
N ASN A 154 18.38 -0.49 -0.41
CA ASN A 154 19.33 0.14 -1.29
C ASN A 154 18.94 -0.02 -2.78
N ASN A 155 19.62 0.72 -3.66
CA ASN A 155 19.45 0.63 -5.11
C ASN A 155 20.74 0.14 -5.78
N PRO A 156 21.00 -1.18 -5.80
CA PRO A 156 22.14 -1.76 -6.52
C PRO A 156 22.11 -1.44 -8.01
N ILE A 157 23.26 -1.62 -8.67
CA ILE A 157 23.34 -1.49 -10.14
C ILE A 157 22.35 -2.43 -10.84
N ALA A 158 21.83 -2.00 -12.00
CA ALA A 158 20.90 -2.81 -12.77
C ALA A 158 21.51 -4.19 -13.10
N GLY A 159 20.78 -5.26 -12.79
CA GLY A 159 21.24 -6.64 -12.98
C GLY A 159 22.07 -7.21 -11.83
N ALA A 160 22.23 -6.50 -10.72
CA ALA A 160 22.84 -7.05 -9.51
C ALA A 160 22.08 -8.29 -9.00
N PRO A 161 22.79 -9.27 -8.41
CA PRO A 161 22.15 -10.43 -7.79
C PRO A 161 21.25 -10.02 -6.63
N CYS A 162 20.25 -10.84 -6.29
CA CYS A 162 19.34 -10.57 -5.17
C CYS A 162 20.06 -10.34 -3.84
N ALA A 163 21.24 -10.94 -3.65
CA ALA A 163 22.06 -10.79 -2.44
C ALA A 163 22.59 -9.36 -2.22
N ASP A 164 22.63 -8.52 -3.27
CA ASP A 164 23.11 -7.14 -3.18
C ASP A 164 22.02 -6.17 -2.72
N TYR A 165 20.76 -6.62 -2.69
CA TYR A 165 19.65 -5.85 -2.14
C TYR A 165 19.65 -5.98 -0.61
N ILE A 166 19.97 -4.88 0.06
CA ILE A 166 20.04 -4.75 1.51
C ILE A 166 18.86 -3.91 1.96
N VAL A 167 18.07 -4.45 2.88
CA VAL A 167 16.95 -3.70 3.48
C VAL A 167 17.43 -2.94 4.70
N GLU A 168 17.33 -1.61 4.60
CA GLU A 168 17.79 -0.65 5.60
C GLU A 168 16.75 -0.45 6.71
N TRP A 169 15.47 -0.60 6.36
CA TRP A 169 14.35 -0.46 7.27
C TRP A 169 13.16 -1.28 6.79
N CYS A 170 12.40 -1.86 7.72
CA CYS A 170 11.11 -2.48 7.42
C CYS A 170 10.12 -2.37 8.58
N VAL A 171 8.84 -2.52 8.24
CA VAL A 171 7.72 -2.60 9.19
C VAL A 171 6.73 -3.65 8.72
N ARG A 172 6.03 -4.27 9.68
CA ARG A 172 4.87 -5.15 9.44
C ARG A 172 3.58 -4.43 9.77
N ASP A 173 2.63 -4.48 8.83
CA ASP A 173 1.28 -3.88 8.86
C ASP A 173 1.26 -2.39 9.24
N GLY A 174 2.28 -1.63 8.80
CA GLY A 174 2.42 -0.22 9.17
C GLY A 174 2.55 0.06 10.67
N SER A 175 2.60 -0.96 11.54
CA SER A 175 2.58 -0.79 12.99
C SER A 175 3.99 -0.53 13.54
N PRO A 176 4.20 0.55 14.30
CA PRO A 176 5.50 0.86 14.90
C PRO A 176 5.97 -0.18 15.94
N GLY A 177 5.15 -1.17 16.31
CA GLY A 177 5.47 -2.21 17.30
C GLY A 177 6.22 -3.44 16.75
N SER A 178 6.32 -3.59 15.42
CA SER A 178 6.93 -4.76 14.75
C SER A 178 8.29 -4.45 14.11
N ARG A 179 8.98 -3.40 14.58
CA ARG A 179 10.26 -2.92 14.04
C ARG A 179 11.36 -3.96 14.22
N THR A 180 11.53 -4.86 13.25
CA THR A 180 12.75 -5.65 13.14
C THR A 180 13.81 -4.81 12.44
N ARG A 181 14.74 -4.19 13.19
CA ARG A 181 16.07 -3.90 12.65
C ARG A 181 16.78 -5.24 12.53
N GLY A 182 16.61 -5.90 11.39
CA GLY A 182 17.18 -7.21 11.15
C GLY A 182 17.55 -7.36 9.70
N LEU A 183 18.80 -7.74 9.47
CA LEU A 183 19.38 -8.25 8.23
C LEU A 183 18.61 -9.51 7.79
N GLY A 184 17.36 -9.35 7.36
CA GLY A 184 16.56 -10.40 6.77
C GLY A 184 16.74 -10.37 5.26
N HIS A 185 17.13 -11.48 4.67
CA HIS A 185 17.07 -11.64 3.22
C HIS A 185 15.62 -11.51 2.75
N TRP A 186 15.41 -10.66 1.73
CA TRP A 186 14.14 -10.52 1.02
C TRP A 186 14.10 -11.45 -0.19
#